data_AF-A0A957SQG8-F1
#
_entry.id   AF-A0A957SQG8-F1
#
_cell.length_a   1.000
_cell.length_b   1.000
_cell.length_c   1.000
_cell.angle_alpha   90.00
_cell.angle_beta   90.00
_cell.angle_gamma   90.00
#
_symmetry.space_group_name_H-M   'P 1'
#
loop_
_entity.id
_entity.type
_entity.pdbx_description
1 polymer ?
#
loop_
_entity_poly.entity_id
_entity_poly.type
_entity_poly.pdbx_seq_one_letter_code
_entity_poly.pdbx_strand_id
1 'polypeptide(L)'
;MTKPIVPGPTYAEMRTPTRLDADLRTAARAALQNDETDPLNLYNINWKNTGDAVEKIVLPKALTGVPANIIVLSGRNFPSGSMKVGPAYATLAEAEVRHGLRPGDKTVIGPSTGNFGI
;
A
#
# COMPACT_ATOMS: atom_id res chain seq x y z
N MET A 1 1.27 4.08 28.15
CA MET A 1 1.14 2.73 27.54
C MET A 1 1.91 2.73 26.23
N THR A 2 2.87 1.83 26.06
CA THR A 2 3.58 1.64 24.77
C THR A 2 2.56 1.11 23.76
N LYS A 3 2.31 1.84 22.67
CA LYS A 3 1.45 1.33 21.59
C LYS A 3 2.11 0.08 20.99
N PRO A 4 1.33 -1.00 20.75
CA PRO A 4 1.86 -2.18 20.07
C PRO A 4 2.39 -1.78 18.69
N ILE A 5 3.58 -2.25 18.35
CA ILE A 5 4.18 -2.06 17.02
C ILE A 5 3.61 -3.16 16.12
N VAL A 6 2.90 -2.76 15.07
CA VAL A 6 2.52 -3.67 13.99
C VAL A 6 3.63 -3.61 12.95
N PRO A 7 4.44 -4.69 12.77
CA PRO A 7 5.41 -4.71 11.68
C PRO A 7 4.63 -4.59 10.38
N GLY A 8 5.03 -3.69 9.49
CA GLY A 8 4.46 -3.62 8.14
C GLY A 8 5.17 -4.61 7.19
N PRO A 9 4.73 -4.71 5.93
CA PRO A 9 5.27 -5.68 4.99
C PRO A 9 6.69 -5.32 4.56
N THR A 10 7.48 -6.35 4.26
CA THR A 10 8.73 -6.22 3.51
C THR A 10 8.46 -5.84 2.05
N TYR A 11 9.47 -5.35 1.32
CA TYR A 11 9.37 -5.17 -0.14
C TYR A 11 9.06 -6.47 -0.88
N ALA A 12 9.52 -7.61 -0.37
CA ALA A 12 9.23 -8.90 -0.97
C ALA A 12 7.74 -9.27 -0.84
N GLU A 13 7.13 -8.98 0.31
CA GLU A 13 5.70 -9.18 0.55
C GLU A 13 4.84 -8.16 -0.20
N MET A 14 5.25 -6.88 -0.28
CA MET A 14 4.57 -5.90 -1.13
C MET A 14 4.58 -6.31 -2.60
N ARG A 15 5.71 -6.85 -3.11
CA ARG A 15 5.83 -7.33 -4.49
C ARG A 15 5.02 -8.61 -4.74
N THR A 16 4.98 -9.49 -3.74
CA THR A 16 4.37 -10.82 -3.85
C THR A 16 3.58 -11.09 -2.57
N PRO A 17 2.38 -10.52 -2.44
CA PRO A 17 1.63 -10.60 -1.18
C PRO A 17 1.08 -11.99 -0.91
N THR A 18 1.13 -12.90 -1.89
CA THR A 18 0.88 -14.32 -1.65
C THR A 18 1.92 -14.99 -0.75
N ARG A 19 3.05 -14.32 -0.46
CA ARG A 19 4.03 -14.74 0.56
C ARG A 19 3.52 -14.55 1.99
N LEU A 20 2.57 -13.65 2.20
CA LEU A 20 1.90 -13.48 3.48
C LEU A 20 0.99 -14.68 3.77
N ASP A 21 0.86 -15.02 5.05
CA ASP A 21 -0.05 -16.06 5.51
C ASP A 21 -1.48 -15.80 5.05
N ALA A 22 -2.21 -16.87 4.71
CA ALA A 22 -3.56 -16.77 4.15
C ALA A 22 -4.53 -16.02 5.08
N ASP A 23 -4.42 -16.25 6.39
CA ASP A 23 -5.23 -15.59 7.41
C ASP A 23 -4.93 -14.09 7.48
N LEU A 24 -3.64 -13.71 7.43
CA LEU A 24 -3.23 -12.31 7.40
C LEU A 24 -3.73 -11.58 6.15
N ARG A 25 -3.66 -12.22 4.97
CA ARG A 25 -4.21 -11.63 3.73
C ARG A 25 -5.72 -11.44 3.82
N THR A 26 -6.42 -12.38 4.45
CA THR A 26 -7.87 -12.31 4.64
C THR A 26 -8.24 -11.17 5.60
N ALA A 27 -7.52 -11.08 6.73
CA ALA A 27 -7.70 -10.01 7.71
C ALA A 27 -7.37 -8.63 7.10
N ALA A 28 -6.27 -8.50 6.35
CA ALA A 28 -5.90 -7.26 5.67
C ALA A 28 -6.98 -6.82 4.66
N ARG A 29 -7.56 -7.74 3.88
CA ARG A 29 -8.67 -7.39 2.98
C ARG A 29 -9.91 -6.91 3.73
N ALA A 30 -10.22 -7.54 4.85
CA ALA A 30 -11.35 -7.13 5.68
C ALA A 30 -11.12 -5.74 6.28
N ALA A 31 -9.90 -5.46 6.77
CA ALA A 31 -9.49 -4.14 7.27
C ALA A 31 -9.75 -3.04 6.21
N LEU A 32 -9.32 -3.26 4.97
CA LEU A 32 -9.49 -2.29 3.87
C LEU A 32 -10.95 -1.89 3.61
N GLN A 33 -11.91 -2.79 3.89
CA GLN A 33 -13.33 -2.53 3.67
C GLN A 33 -14.03 -1.92 4.89
N ASN A 34 -13.50 -2.17 6.09
CA ASN A 34 -14.21 -1.89 7.34
C ASN A 34 -13.66 -0.68 8.08
N ASP A 35 -12.35 -0.45 8.03
CA ASP A 35 -11.67 0.61 8.78
C ASP A 35 -10.37 1.01 8.07
N GLU A 36 -10.33 2.22 7.51
CA GLU A 36 -9.16 2.77 6.84
C GLU A 36 -7.96 2.98 7.79
N THR A 37 -8.21 3.10 9.09
CA THR A 37 -7.19 3.35 10.12
C THR A 37 -6.63 2.06 10.74
N ASP A 38 -7.18 0.90 10.38
CA ASP A 38 -6.69 -0.39 10.87
C ASP A 38 -5.22 -0.60 10.44
N PRO A 39 -4.30 -0.89 11.37
CA PRO A 39 -2.89 -1.07 11.05
C PRO A 39 -2.61 -2.23 10.08
N LEU A 40 -3.53 -3.20 9.93
CA LEU A 40 -3.42 -4.26 8.93
C LEU A 40 -3.44 -3.72 7.50
N ASN A 41 -3.91 -2.49 7.28
CA ASN A 41 -3.85 -1.84 5.97
C ASN A 41 -2.44 -1.64 5.44
N LEU A 42 -1.40 -1.67 6.30
CA LEU A 42 -0.01 -1.69 5.83
C LEU A 42 0.26 -2.84 4.86
N TYR A 43 -0.39 -4.00 5.05
CA TYR A 43 -0.22 -5.16 4.18
C TYR A 43 -0.98 -5.03 2.84
N ASN A 44 -1.88 -4.05 2.72
CA ASN A 44 -2.58 -3.72 1.47
C ASN A 44 -1.79 -2.76 0.56
N ILE A 45 -0.58 -2.35 0.94
CA ILE A 45 0.30 -1.51 0.12
C ILE A 45 0.93 -2.35 -1.02
N ASN A 46 0.11 -2.75 -1.98
CA ASN A 46 0.52 -3.52 -3.16
C ASN A 46 -0.49 -3.38 -4.31
N TRP A 47 -0.04 -3.63 -5.54
CA TRP A 47 -0.87 -3.58 -6.75
C TRP A 47 -1.77 -4.80 -6.96
N LYS A 48 -1.81 -5.75 -6.01
CA LYS A 48 -2.43 -7.06 -6.19
C LYS A 48 -3.61 -7.32 -5.23
N ASN A 49 -4.06 -6.33 -4.46
CA ASN A 49 -5.10 -6.47 -3.43
C ASN A 49 -4.88 -7.72 -2.55
N THR A 50 -3.62 -7.88 -2.11
CA THR A 50 -3.11 -9.04 -1.34
C THR A 50 -3.30 -10.41 -1.99
N GLY A 51 -3.59 -10.48 -3.29
CA GLY A 51 -3.73 -11.70 -4.10
C GLY A 51 -2.58 -11.86 -5.09
N ASP A 52 -2.86 -12.44 -6.26
CA ASP A 52 -1.86 -12.57 -7.33
C ASP A 52 -2.19 -11.75 -8.59
N ALA A 53 -3.46 -11.38 -8.77
CA ALA A 53 -3.91 -10.57 -9.89
C ALA A 53 -3.56 -9.10 -9.69
N VAL A 54 -2.92 -8.49 -10.68
CA VAL A 54 -2.64 -7.04 -10.68
C VAL A 54 -3.93 -6.28 -10.97
N GLU A 55 -4.25 -5.30 -10.14
CA GLU A 55 -5.36 -4.38 -10.32
C GLU A 55 -5.11 -3.49 -11.55
N LYS A 56 -5.77 -3.80 -12.66
CA LYS A 56 -5.58 -3.10 -13.93
C LYS A 56 -6.81 -3.12 -14.82
N ILE A 57 -6.89 -2.15 -15.72
CA ILE A 57 -7.87 -2.07 -16.80
C ILE A 57 -7.11 -2.08 -18.12
N VAL A 58 -7.53 -2.91 -19.06
CA VAL A 58 -7.02 -2.88 -20.44
C VAL A 58 -7.99 -2.05 -21.27
N LEU A 59 -7.53 -0.93 -21.81
CA LEU A 59 -8.41 -0.05 -22.59
C LEU A 59 -8.69 -0.67 -23.97
N PRO A 60 -9.95 -0.72 -24.42
CA PRO A 60 -10.28 -1.30 -25.72
C PRO A 60 -9.64 -0.53 -26.89
N LYS A 61 -9.22 -1.25 -27.93
CA LYS A 61 -8.70 -0.61 -29.16
C LYS A 61 -9.73 0.32 -29.83
N ALA A 62 -11.01 -0.01 -29.72
CA ALA A 62 -12.11 0.83 -30.19
C ALA A 62 -12.20 2.19 -29.45
N LEU A 63 -11.74 2.25 -28.20
CA LEU A 63 -11.67 3.50 -27.42
C LEU A 63 -10.37 4.27 -27.70
N THR A 64 -9.26 3.56 -27.84
CA THR A 64 -7.92 4.17 -27.92
C THR A 64 -7.48 4.56 -29.32
N GLY A 65 -8.03 3.91 -30.36
CA GLY A 65 -7.68 4.17 -31.76
C GLY A 65 -6.28 3.73 -32.20
N VAL A 66 -5.51 3.04 -31.34
CA VAL A 66 -4.12 2.64 -31.63
C VAL A 66 -3.93 1.11 -31.62
N PRO A 67 -2.94 0.57 -32.37
CA PRO A 67 -2.64 -0.85 -32.35
C PRO A 67 -2.08 -1.37 -31.02
N ALA A 68 -1.42 -0.50 -30.26
CA ALA A 68 -0.77 -0.83 -28.99
C ALA A 68 -1.79 -1.10 -27.87
N ASN A 69 -1.46 -1.99 -26.93
CA ASN A 69 -2.26 -2.21 -25.73
C ASN A 69 -1.97 -1.10 -24.72
N ILE A 70 -3.02 -0.39 -24.29
CA ILE A 70 -2.93 0.59 -23.19
C ILE A 70 -3.49 -0.06 -21.93
N ILE A 71 -2.65 -0.18 -20.90
CA ILE A 71 -2.99 -0.77 -19.61
C ILE A 71 -2.93 0.31 -18.54
N VAL A 72 -4.02 0.49 -17.81
CA VAL A 72 -4.12 1.41 -16.68
C VAL A 72 -4.01 0.59 -15.40
N LEU A 73 -2.98 0.85 -14.59
CA LEU A 73 -2.91 0.33 -13.22
C LEU A 73 -3.80 1.17 -12.32
N SER A 74 -4.67 0.54 -11.53
CA SER A 74 -5.59 1.27 -10.67
C SER A 74 -5.06 1.34 -9.25
N GLY A 75 -4.78 2.55 -8.76
CA GLY A 75 -4.32 2.80 -7.39
C GLY A 75 -5.45 3.01 -6.38
N ARG A 76 -6.71 2.82 -6.80
CA ARG A 76 -7.91 3.17 -6.01
C ARG A 76 -8.11 2.35 -4.74
N ASN A 77 -7.56 1.14 -4.69
CA ASN A 77 -7.71 0.20 -3.57
C ASN A 77 -6.51 0.21 -2.62
N PHE A 78 -5.59 1.18 -2.77
CA PHE A 78 -4.60 1.42 -1.74
C PHE A 78 -5.30 1.99 -0.49
N PRO A 79 -4.75 1.76 0.72
CA PRO A 79 -5.36 2.20 1.97
C PRO A 79 -5.84 3.65 2.02
N SER A 80 -5.05 4.61 1.51
CA SER A 80 -5.43 6.03 1.47
C SER A 80 -6.18 6.44 0.19
N GLY A 81 -6.67 5.47 -0.59
CA GLY A 81 -7.26 5.68 -1.91
C GLY A 81 -6.24 6.06 -3.00
N SER A 82 -4.94 5.96 -2.70
CA SER A 82 -3.86 6.40 -3.59
C SER A 82 -2.57 5.62 -3.37
N MET A 83 -1.82 5.35 -4.46
CA MET A 83 -0.54 4.64 -4.37
C MET A 83 0.57 5.42 -3.64
N LYS A 84 0.36 6.71 -3.34
CA LYS A 84 1.34 7.54 -2.61
C LYS A 84 1.57 7.10 -1.15
N VAL A 85 0.68 6.28 -0.58
CA VAL A 85 0.92 5.63 0.71
C VAL A 85 2.16 4.73 0.69
N GLY A 86 2.51 4.14 -0.45
CA GLY A 86 3.70 3.30 -0.58
C GLY A 86 5.01 4.08 -0.31
N PRO A 87 5.29 5.17 -1.05
CA PRO A 87 6.42 6.04 -0.77
C PRO A 87 6.43 6.62 0.65
N ALA A 88 5.27 7.03 1.19
CA ALA A 88 5.18 7.55 2.56
C ALA A 88 5.53 6.47 3.60
N TYR A 89 5.05 5.24 3.40
CA TYR A 89 5.40 4.09 4.23
C TYR A 89 6.89 3.74 4.12
N ALA A 90 7.43 3.69 2.89
CA ALA A 90 8.81 3.29 2.66
C ALA A 90 9.83 4.20 3.38
N THR A 91 9.61 5.53 3.38
CA THR A 91 10.51 6.45 4.11
C THR A 91 10.51 6.20 5.61
N LEU A 92 9.35 5.88 6.19
CA LEU A 92 9.22 5.57 7.62
C LEU A 92 9.78 4.19 7.95
N ALA A 93 9.47 3.16 7.17
CA ALA A 93 9.95 1.80 7.36
C ALA A 93 11.49 1.73 7.24
N GLU A 94 12.07 2.45 6.27
CA GLU A 94 13.52 2.53 6.14
C GLU A 94 14.18 3.24 7.33
N ALA A 95 13.59 4.31 7.84
CA ALA A 95 14.07 5.01 9.03
C ALA A 95 13.91 4.16 10.30
N GLU A 96 12.84 3.37 10.39
CA GLU A 96 12.64 2.40 11.47
C GLU A 96 13.77 1.37 11.50
N VAL A 97 14.12 0.80 10.33
CA VAL A 97 15.17 -0.21 10.20
C VAL A 97 16.57 0.38 10.44
N ARG A 98 16.89 1.52 9.83
CA ARG A 98 18.25 2.10 9.89
C ARG A 98 18.55 2.88 11.16
N HIS A 99 17.54 3.53 11.73
CA HIS A 99 17.71 4.50 12.81
C HIS A 99 16.87 4.19 14.04
N GLY A 100 16.12 3.09 14.03
CA GLY A 100 15.28 2.69 15.16
C GLY A 100 14.11 3.65 15.41
N LEU A 101 13.66 4.39 14.39
CA LEU A 101 12.55 5.35 14.51
C LEU A 101 11.31 4.66 15.11
N ARG A 102 10.69 5.28 16.12
CA ARG A 102 9.43 4.85 16.73
C ARG A 102 8.39 5.98 16.75
N PRO A 103 7.09 5.65 16.84
CA PRO A 103 6.04 6.65 16.99
C PRO A 103 6.30 7.56 18.20
N GLY A 104 6.35 8.88 17.96
CA GLY A 104 6.61 9.90 18.98
C GLY A 104 8.06 10.39 19.05
N ASP A 105 9.02 9.70 18.42
CA ASP A 105 10.44 10.09 18.46
C ASP A 105 10.72 11.38 17.69
N LYS A 106 9.99 11.59 16.58
CA LYS A 106 10.19 12.69 15.64
C LYS A 106 8.85 13.17 15.09
N THR A 107 8.81 14.45 14.73
CA THR A 107 7.78 14.99 13.85
C THR A 107 8.19 14.72 12.40
N VAL A 108 7.32 14.05 11.64
CA VAL A 108 7.53 13.78 10.22
C VAL A 108 6.96 14.94 9.41
N ILE A 109 7.78 15.52 8.52
CA ILE A 109 7.38 16.61 7.64
C ILE A 109 7.46 16.11 6.19
N GLY A 110 6.30 15.92 5.55
CA GLY A 110 6.19 15.54 4.16
C GLY A 110 5.62 16.70 3.33
N PRO A 111 6.46 17.55 2.70
CA PRO A 111 5.96 18.66 1.90
C PRO A 111 5.19 18.12 0.68
N SER A 112 3.87 18.28 0.71
CA SER A 112 2.97 17.76 -0.31
C SER A 112 1.71 18.63 -0.37
N THR A 113 1.15 18.78 -1.56
CA THR A 113 -0.15 19.41 -1.77
C THR A 113 -1.30 18.38 -1.84
N GLY A 114 -1.03 17.09 -1.62
CA GLY A 114 -2.01 16.02 -1.76
C GLY A 114 -1.52 14.67 -1.22
N ASN A 115 -1.87 13.58 -1.90
CA ASN A 115 -1.92 12.21 -1.37
C ASN A 115 -0.68 11.62 -0.68
N PHE A 116 0.50 12.26 -0.73
CA PHE A 116 1.65 11.83 0.06
C PHE A 116 1.52 12.23 1.54
N GLY A 117 0.80 13.33 1.83
CA GLY A 117 0.58 13.82 3.19
C GLY A 117 -0.71 13.32 3.84
N ILE A 118 -1.51 12.54 3.10
CA ILE A 118 -2.70 11.81 3.60
C ILE A 118 -2.21 10.44 4.05
#